data_AF-A0A7C5Z8L5-F1
#
_entry.id   AF-A0A7C5Z8L5-F1
#
_cell.length_a   1.000
_cell.length_b   1.000
_cell.length_c   1.000
_cell.angle_alpha   90.00
_cell.angle_beta   90.00
_cell.angle_gamma   90.00
#
_symmetry.space_group_name_H-M   'P 1'
#
loop_
_entity.id
_entity.type
_entity.pdbx_description
1 polymer ?
#
loop_
_entity_poly.entity_id
_entity_poly.type
_entity_poly.pdbx_seq_one_letter_code
_entity_poly.pdbx_strand_id
1 'polypeptide(L)'
;MKVHKTILYSDQALNVEGRGSRKFKGLAGCGRWAAAFLLACILSGLLGPTARGADESKNKLEFLIARNQVNDPFFRHSVVVILPTTGTVLIVGLIINKPTHMTIGKLFPDSPELKARTDEAFFGGPVDVHTPSIVFESASVPENAPKLYGHVYLTFDPDLISRSFQSPSSNFRPRLFLGRAQWAPGQLQNEIRRGGWYRLQAEGDLIFSSKPEDLWPRLHARAAPSKYIQYRLPPGSVPVPRQKISAM
;
A
#
# COMPACT_ATOMS: atom_id res chain seq x y z
N MET A 1 -4.45 -32.91 -12.49
CA MET A 1 -4.95 -31.81 -13.34
C MET A 1 -4.08 -30.58 -13.10
N LYS A 2 -3.12 -30.30 -14.01
CA LYS A 2 -2.12 -29.22 -13.86
C LYS A 2 -2.77 -27.87 -14.11
N VAL A 3 -2.70 -26.94 -13.16
CA VAL A 3 -3.18 -25.55 -13.34
C VAL A 3 -1.97 -24.63 -13.49
N HIS A 4 -1.48 -24.51 -14.73
CA HIS A 4 -0.67 -23.37 -15.14
C HIS A 4 -1.63 -22.28 -15.63
N LYS A 5 -1.85 -21.22 -14.84
CA LYS A 5 -2.37 -19.96 -15.36
C LYS A 5 -1.55 -18.81 -14.77
N THR A 6 -0.58 -18.43 -15.60
CA THR A 6 0.24 -17.23 -15.59
C THR A 6 -0.60 -15.98 -15.30
N ILE A 7 -0.14 -15.16 -14.36
CA ILE A 7 -0.60 -13.79 -14.19
C ILE A 7 -0.29 -13.07 -15.50
N LEU A 8 -1.31 -12.73 -16.27
CA LEU A 8 -1.15 -12.09 -17.57
C LEU A 8 -0.71 -10.64 -17.36
N TYR A 9 0.49 -10.30 -17.81
CA TYR A 9 0.95 -8.92 -17.94
C TYR A 9 0.39 -8.34 -19.23
N SER A 10 -0.40 -7.28 -19.12
CA SER A 10 -0.92 -6.55 -20.28
C SER A 10 0.08 -5.49 -20.69
N ASP A 11 0.71 -5.68 -21.84
CA ASP A 11 1.50 -4.67 -22.53
C ASP A 11 0.53 -3.82 -23.39
N GLN A 12 0.41 -2.54 -23.05
CA GLN A 12 -0.31 -1.55 -23.88
C GLN A 12 0.51 -0.26 -23.90
N ALA A 13 1.39 -0.19 -24.89
CA ALA A 13 1.90 1.06 -25.45
C ALA A 13 0.92 1.63 -26.50
N LEU A 14 1.05 2.95 -26.73
CA LEU A 14 0.39 3.80 -27.74
C LEU A 14 -1.01 4.32 -27.32
N ASN A 15 -1.38 5.59 -27.46
CA ASN A 15 -0.87 6.63 -28.34
C ASN A 15 -1.26 8.03 -27.81
N VAL A 16 -0.34 8.99 -27.91
CA VAL A 16 -0.59 10.41 -27.65
C VAL A 16 -1.07 11.05 -28.95
N GLU A 17 -2.29 11.55 -28.97
CA GLU A 17 -2.72 12.57 -29.94
C GLU A 17 -3.51 13.66 -29.22
N GLY A 18 -2.96 14.87 -29.23
CA GLY A 18 -3.59 16.05 -28.66
C GLY A 18 -4.56 16.70 -29.65
N ARG A 19 -5.55 17.42 -29.11
CA ARG A 19 -6.09 18.63 -29.74
C ARG A 19 -7.03 19.38 -28.80
N GLY A 20 -6.91 20.70 -28.78
CA GLY A 20 -8.11 21.57 -28.75
C GLY A 20 -8.37 22.35 -27.47
N SER A 21 -7.65 23.47 -27.34
CA SER A 21 -8.09 24.63 -26.55
C SER A 21 -9.45 25.15 -27.06
N ARG A 22 -10.40 25.41 -26.16
CA ARG A 22 -11.43 26.45 -26.34
C ARG A 22 -12.04 26.87 -25.00
N LYS A 23 -11.81 28.13 -24.65
CA LYS A 23 -12.51 28.89 -23.58
C LYS A 23 -13.98 29.07 -23.93
N PHE A 24 -14.87 29.04 -22.94
CA PHE A 24 -16.07 29.89 -22.97
C PHE A 24 -16.46 30.36 -21.57
N LYS A 25 -17.11 31.53 -21.58
CA LYS A 25 -17.22 32.56 -20.56
C LYS A 25 -18.18 32.20 -19.42
N GLY A 26 -18.04 32.93 -18.30
CA GLY A 26 -18.82 32.75 -17.10
C GLY A 26 -20.21 33.38 -17.12
N LEU A 27 -20.89 33.27 -15.98
CA LEU A 27 -21.90 34.23 -15.55
C LEU A 27 -22.01 34.21 -14.04
N ALA A 28 -22.14 35.41 -13.49
CA ALA A 28 -22.18 35.74 -12.07
C ALA A 28 -23.62 35.79 -11.53
N GLY A 29 -23.74 35.79 -10.20
CA GLY A 29 -24.96 36.06 -9.42
C GLY A 29 -25.26 34.92 -8.44
N CYS A 30 -25.73 35.11 -7.22
CA CYS A 30 -26.24 36.29 -6.52
C CYS A 30 -26.48 35.91 -5.03
N GLY A 31 -26.39 36.87 -4.10
CA GLY A 31 -26.96 36.83 -2.72
C GLY A 31 -26.15 36.05 -1.66
N ARG A 32 -25.37 36.64 -0.75
CA ARG A 32 -25.73 37.54 0.38
C ARG A 32 -26.96 37.08 1.17
N TRP A 33 -26.76 36.34 2.28
CA TRP A 33 -27.57 36.46 3.49
C TRP A 33 -26.67 36.56 4.71
N ALA A 34 -27.00 37.52 5.56
CA ALA A 34 -26.19 38.03 6.65
C ALA A 34 -26.44 37.29 7.97
N ALA A 35 -25.35 37.19 8.74
CA ALA A 35 -25.22 37.49 10.17
C ALA A 35 -26.27 37.05 11.21
N ALA A 36 -25.70 36.46 12.26
CA ALA A 36 -25.95 36.69 13.69
C ALA A 36 -27.06 35.90 14.39
N PHE A 37 -26.63 34.95 15.23
CA PHE A 37 -27.13 34.83 16.61
C PHE A 37 -25.98 34.39 17.54
N LEU A 38 -25.57 35.31 18.42
CA LEU A 38 -24.76 35.07 19.61
C LEU A 38 -25.68 34.62 20.74
N LEU A 39 -25.33 33.57 21.50
CA LEU A 39 -25.31 33.65 22.97
C LEU A 39 -24.67 32.42 23.65
N ALA A 40 -23.68 32.71 24.49
CA ALA A 40 -23.39 32.15 25.82
C ALA A 40 -23.38 30.63 26.05
N CYS A 41 -22.16 30.08 26.21
CA CYS A 41 -21.85 29.06 27.22
C CYS A 41 -20.39 29.25 27.65
N ILE A 42 -20.16 30.11 28.65
CA ILE A 42 -18.91 30.17 29.40
C ILE A 42 -19.15 29.42 30.73
N LEU A 43 -18.19 28.58 31.11
CA LEU A 43 -17.95 27.98 32.44
C LEU A 43 -18.72 26.70 32.82
N SER A 44 -18.18 25.57 32.36
CA SER A 44 -17.85 24.41 33.19
C SER A 44 -16.55 23.85 32.59
N GLY A 45 -15.38 23.99 33.20
CA GLY A 45 -15.03 23.35 34.46
C GLY A 45 -14.25 22.07 34.13
N LEU A 46 -12.92 22.21 34.07
CA LEU A 46 -11.87 21.18 34.04
C LEU A 46 -12.29 19.75 33.60
N LEU A 47 -11.95 19.41 32.36
CA LEU A 47 -11.35 18.13 32.05
C LEU A 47 -10.12 18.42 31.19
N GLY A 48 -8.96 17.95 31.62
CA GLY A 48 -7.67 18.19 30.94
C GLY A 48 -7.70 17.74 29.48
N PRO A 49 -6.68 18.08 28.68
CA PRO A 49 -6.63 17.65 27.29
C PRO A 49 -6.69 16.13 27.29
N THR A 50 -7.85 15.57 26.94
CA THR A 50 -7.95 14.16 26.61
C THR A 50 -6.93 13.95 25.52
N ALA A 51 -5.91 13.16 25.84
CA ALA A 51 -4.86 12.76 24.93
C ALA A 51 -5.49 12.55 23.56
N ARG A 52 -5.02 13.37 22.63
CA ARG A 52 -5.37 13.33 21.22
C ARG A 52 -5.36 11.87 20.82
N GLY A 53 -6.54 11.27 20.67
CA GLY A 53 -6.69 10.08 19.85
C GLY A 53 -6.27 10.53 18.48
N ALA A 54 -4.97 10.45 18.19
CA ALA A 54 -4.42 10.70 16.89
C ALA A 54 -5.02 9.62 16.01
N ASP A 55 -6.14 9.99 15.38
CA ASP A 55 -6.83 9.34 14.28
C ASP A 55 -6.09 8.11 13.75
N GLU A 56 -6.24 6.97 14.44
CA GLU A 56 -5.54 5.71 14.10
C GLU A 56 -5.89 5.24 12.68
N SER A 57 -6.99 5.76 12.11
CA SER A 57 -7.44 5.44 10.77
C SER A 57 -6.58 6.09 9.67
N LYS A 58 -5.93 7.23 9.94
CA LYS A 58 -5.19 8.00 8.91
C LYS A 58 -3.89 7.35 8.43
N ASN A 59 -3.36 6.41 9.19
CA ASN A 59 -2.09 5.74 8.88
C ASN A 59 -2.28 4.29 8.39
N LYS A 60 -3.51 3.85 8.18
CA LYS A 60 -3.77 2.49 7.69
C LYS A 60 -3.78 2.46 6.17
N LEU A 61 -3.09 1.47 5.62
CA LEU A 61 -3.07 1.16 4.19
C LEU A 61 -3.64 -0.23 3.95
N GLU A 62 -4.13 -0.43 2.73
CA GLU A 62 -4.54 -1.74 2.27
C GLU A 62 -3.34 -2.55 1.79
N PHE A 63 -3.16 -3.73 2.37
CA PHE A 63 -2.17 -4.72 1.96
C PHE A 63 -2.83 -5.97 1.41
N LEU A 64 -2.26 -6.52 0.35
CA LEU A 64 -2.50 -7.87 -0.12
C LEU A 64 -1.39 -8.80 0.39
N ILE A 65 -1.79 -9.88 1.05
CA ILE A 65 -0.86 -10.90 1.54
C ILE A 65 -1.05 -12.16 0.69
N ALA A 66 0.01 -12.57 -0.01
CA ALA A 66 -0.05 -13.77 -0.84
C ALA A 66 -0.39 -14.98 0.03
N ARG A 67 -1.34 -15.80 -0.40
CA ARG A 67 -1.66 -17.08 0.27
C ARG A 67 -0.64 -18.13 -0.17
N ASN A 68 -0.45 -19.19 0.63
CA ASN A 68 0.49 -20.28 0.35
C ASN A 68 0.37 -20.90 -1.05
N GLN A 69 -0.80 -20.82 -1.67
CA GLN A 69 -1.08 -21.40 -2.99
C GLN A 69 -0.64 -20.51 -4.18
N VAL A 70 -0.19 -19.28 -3.92
CA VAL A 70 0.39 -18.42 -4.96
C VAL A 70 1.80 -18.91 -5.29
N ASN A 71 1.92 -19.58 -6.44
CA ASN A 71 3.19 -20.15 -6.92
C ASN A 71 3.91 -19.26 -7.94
N ASP A 72 3.31 -18.14 -8.35
CA ASP A 72 3.97 -17.18 -9.24
C ASP A 72 5.30 -16.72 -8.61
N PRO A 73 6.46 -16.85 -9.30
CA PRO A 73 7.75 -16.48 -8.74
C PRO A 73 7.84 -15.03 -8.25
N PHE A 74 7.15 -14.10 -8.91
CA PHE A 74 7.12 -12.68 -8.55
C PHE A 74 6.28 -12.42 -7.32
N PHE A 75 5.21 -13.18 -7.09
CA PHE A 75 4.24 -12.91 -6.03
C PHE A 75 4.18 -13.93 -4.89
N ARG A 76 4.84 -15.09 -5.01
CA ARG A 76 4.97 -16.03 -3.90
C ARG A 76 5.59 -15.33 -2.70
N HIS A 77 5.01 -15.56 -1.53
CA HIS A 77 5.39 -14.94 -0.26
C HIS A 77 5.50 -13.40 -0.33
N SER A 78 4.67 -12.73 -1.14
CA SER A 78 4.68 -11.28 -1.24
C SER A 78 3.69 -10.60 -0.30
N VAL A 79 4.07 -9.40 0.13
CA VAL A 79 3.21 -8.41 0.79
C VAL A 79 3.17 -7.21 -0.14
N VAL A 80 1.98 -6.91 -0.67
CA VAL A 80 1.78 -5.82 -1.63
C VAL A 80 0.98 -4.72 -0.96
N VAL A 81 1.49 -3.50 -0.95
CA VAL A 81 0.69 -2.32 -0.60
C VAL A 81 -0.09 -1.87 -1.83
N ILE A 82 -1.39 -1.60 -1.68
CA ILE A 82 -2.20 -0.99 -2.74
C ILE A 82 -2.01 0.52 -2.71
N LEU A 83 -1.71 1.08 -3.88
CA LEU A 83 -1.48 2.51 -4.03
C LEU A 83 -2.82 3.23 -4.30
N PRO A 84 -3.01 4.42 -3.73
CA PRO A 84 -4.15 5.25 -4.07
C PRO A 84 -4.04 5.68 -5.54
N THR A 85 -5.02 5.29 -6.35
CA THR A 85 -5.11 5.67 -7.76
C THR A 85 -6.28 6.62 -7.98
N THR A 86 -6.01 7.74 -8.64
CA THR A 86 -7.04 8.70 -9.08
C THR A 86 -7.12 8.66 -10.60
N GLY A 87 -8.29 8.39 -11.15
CA GLY A 87 -8.55 8.50 -12.60
C GLY A 87 -8.07 7.34 -13.48
N THR A 88 -7.50 6.26 -12.92
CA THR A 88 -7.13 5.05 -13.68
C THR A 88 -8.07 3.89 -13.35
N VAL A 89 -8.43 3.09 -14.35
CA VAL A 89 -9.23 1.86 -14.14
C VAL A 89 -8.38 0.72 -13.57
N LEU A 90 -7.04 0.82 -13.65
CA LEU A 90 -6.11 -0.17 -13.14
C LEU A 90 -5.90 -0.02 -11.63
N ILE A 91 -5.71 -1.15 -10.96
CA ILE A 91 -5.25 -1.19 -9.57
C ILE A 91 -3.73 -1.33 -9.61
N VAL A 92 -3.03 -0.51 -8.82
CA VAL A 92 -1.56 -0.48 -8.77
C VAL A 92 -1.11 -0.78 -7.34
N GLY A 93 -0.02 -1.53 -7.20
CA GLY A 93 0.58 -1.85 -5.92
C GLY A 93 2.11 -1.93 -5.96
N LEU A 94 2.73 -1.98 -4.79
CA LEU A 94 4.17 -2.24 -4.64
C LEU A 94 4.39 -3.43 -3.72
N ILE A 95 5.19 -4.41 -4.14
CA ILE A 95 5.70 -5.46 -3.27
C ILE A 95 6.73 -4.82 -2.31
N ILE A 96 6.47 -4.90 -1.01
CA ILE A 96 7.28 -4.20 0.01
C ILE A 96 8.31 -5.07 0.72
N ASN A 97 8.28 -6.38 0.46
CA ASN A 97 9.02 -7.36 1.23
C ASN A 97 10.06 -8.15 0.42
N LYS A 98 10.46 -7.64 -0.75
CA LYS A 98 11.44 -8.27 -1.64
C LYS A 98 12.62 -7.33 -1.90
N PRO A 99 13.61 -7.26 -1.00
CA PRO A 99 14.85 -6.55 -1.30
C PRO A 99 15.56 -7.21 -2.48
N THR A 100 16.34 -6.41 -3.22
CA THR A 100 17.17 -6.85 -4.33
C THR A 100 18.64 -6.68 -3.98
N HIS A 101 19.55 -7.35 -4.68
CA HIS A 101 20.99 -7.13 -4.52
C HIS A 101 21.51 -5.87 -5.22
N MET A 102 20.61 -5.06 -5.79
CA MET A 102 20.95 -3.82 -6.47
C MET A 102 20.89 -2.66 -5.48
N THR A 103 22.02 -1.99 -5.27
CA THR A 103 22.06 -0.81 -4.41
C THR A 103 21.61 0.44 -5.16
N ILE A 104 21.11 1.44 -4.44
CA ILE A 104 20.71 2.72 -5.02
C ILE A 104 21.88 3.36 -5.78
N GLY A 105 23.11 3.34 -5.25
CA GLY A 105 24.26 3.90 -5.93
C GLY A 105 24.62 3.23 -7.26
N LYS A 106 24.30 1.94 -7.42
CA LYS A 106 24.47 1.23 -8.71
C LYS A 106 23.38 1.59 -9.72
N LEU A 107 22.18 1.93 -9.26
CA LEU A 107 21.07 2.34 -10.13
C LEU A 107 21.22 3.77 -10.64
N PHE A 108 21.87 4.64 -9.87
CA PHE A 108 22.06 6.05 -10.22
C PHE A 108 23.55 6.43 -10.16
N PRO A 109 24.40 5.83 -11.02
CA PRO A 109 25.85 6.04 -10.97
C PRO A 109 26.29 7.47 -11.33
N ASP A 110 25.41 8.20 -12.02
CA ASP A 110 25.65 9.57 -12.51
C ASP A 110 25.11 10.64 -11.56
N SER A 111 24.40 10.27 -10.50
CA SER A 111 23.98 11.20 -9.44
C SER A 111 25.00 11.16 -8.30
N PRO A 112 25.80 12.23 -8.09
CA PRO A 112 26.81 12.27 -7.04
C PRO A 112 26.26 11.96 -5.64
N GLU A 113 25.01 12.34 -5.39
CA GLU A 113 24.33 12.20 -4.10
C GLU A 113 23.87 10.75 -3.84
N LEU A 114 23.55 10.02 -4.91
CA LEU A 114 23.07 8.64 -4.82
C LEU A 114 24.18 7.61 -4.95
N LYS A 115 25.24 7.93 -5.69
CA LYS A 115 26.33 7.01 -6.04
C LYS A 115 26.97 6.34 -4.81
N ALA A 116 27.04 7.04 -3.68
CA ALA A 116 27.61 6.52 -2.44
C ALA A 116 26.63 5.66 -1.60
N ARG A 117 25.34 5.61 -1.95
CA ARG A 117 24.33 4.89 -1.17
C ARG A 117 24.43 3.38 -1.38
N THR A 118 24.48 2.67 -0.25
CA THR A 118 24.56 1.21 -0.18
C THR A 118 23.22 0.54 0.11
N ASP A 119 22.17 1.31 0.39
CA ASP A 119 20.82 0.76 0.58
C ASP A 119 20.37 -0.04 -0.64
N GLU A 120 19.79 -1.20 -0.40
CA GLU A 120 19.20 -2.04 -1.44
C GLU A 120 17.88 -1.45 -1.94
N ALA A 121 17.69 -1.52 -3.25
CA ALA A 121 16.41 -1.31 -3.89
C ALA A 121 15.50 -2.52 -3.67
N PHE A 122 14.19 -2.30 -3.73
CA PHE A 122 13.17 -3.33 -3.56
C PHE A 122 12.55 -3.67 -4.91
N PHE A 123 12.21 -4.93 -5.13
CA PHE A 123 11.41 -5.32 -6.27
C PHE A 123 9.95 -4.97 -5.96
N GLY A 124 9.44 -3.87 -6.54
CA GLY A 124 8.07 -3.40 -6.35
C GLY A 124 7.06 -4.14 -7.23
N GLY A 125 7.53 -4.72 -8.34
CA GLY A 125 6.75 -5.65 -9.12
C GLY A 125 7.25 -5.80 -10.55
N PRO A 126 6.61 -6.69 -11.31
CA PRO A 126 7.04 -7.15 -12.63
C PRO A 126 6.77 -6.17 -13.77
N VAL A 127 5.92 -5.16 -13.58
CA VAL A 127 5.59 -4.16 -14.61
C VAL A 127 6.49 -2.94 -14.47
N ASP A 128 6.96 -2.39 -15.59
CA ASP A 128 7.80 -1.19 -15.67
C ASP A 128 9.03 -1.24 -14.74
N VAL A 129 9.75 -2.36 -14.72
CA VAL A 129 10.92 -2.58 -13.83
C VAL A 129 12.01 -1.51 -13.99
N HIS A 130 12.12 -0.92 -15.18
CA HIS A 130 13.06 0.17 -15.49
C HIS A 130 12.59 1.56 -15.02
N THR A 131 11.36 1.68 -14.52
CA THR A 131 10.83 2.92 -13.95
C THR A 131 10.87 2.83 -12.43
N PRO A 132 11.89 3.41 -11.77
CA PRO A 132 11.99 3.39 -10.32
C PRO A 132 10.89 4.25 -9.70
N SER A 133 10.56 3.94 -8.46
CA SER A 133 9.73 4.78 -7.61
C SER A 133 10.31 4.88 -6.22
N ILE A 134 9.94 5.92 -5.49
CA ILE A 134 10.38 6.11 -4.11
C ILE A 134 9.18 6.36 -3.21
N VAL A 135 9.17 5.69 -2.07
CA VAL A 135 8.33 6.03 -0.92
C VAL A 135 9.20 6.73 0.11
N PHE A 136 8.79 7.91 0.56
CA PHE A 136 9.58 8.76 1.44
C PHE A 136 8.70 9.60 2.36
N GLU A 137 9.28 10.03 3.48
CA GLU A 137 8.63 10.95 4.41
C GLU A 137 9.01 12.41 4.09
N SER A 138 8.04 13.31 4.16
CA SER A 138 8.24 14.75 3.95
C SER A 138 7.33 15.58 4.85
N ALA A 139 7.91 16.59 5.52
CA ALA A 139 7.15 17.51 6.37
C ALA A 139 6.25 18.45 5.56
N SER A 140 6.70 18.86 4.36
CA SER A 140 5.91 19.63 3.40
C SER A 140 5.29 18.72 2.34
N VAL A 141 4.15 19.13 1.78
CA VAL A 141 3.52 18.41 0.67
C VAL A 141 4.38 18.61 -0.59
N PRO A 142 5.00 17.56 -1.15
CA PRO A 142 5.75 17.65 -2.38
C PRO A 142 4.81 17.85 -3.58
N GLU A 143 5.27 18.60 -4.57
CA GLU A 143 4.61 18.67 -5.88
C GLU A 143 4.76 17.32 -6.61
N ASN A 144 3.71 16.87 -7.31
CA ASN A 144 3.72 15.61 -8.09
C ASN A 144 4.03 14.32 -7.31
N ALA A 145 3.74 14.27 -6.01
CA ALA A 145 3.82 13.03 -5.23
C ALA A 145 2.49 12.74 -4.53
N PRO A 146 1.72 11.73 -4.97
CA PRO A 146 0.55 11.27 -4.24
C PRO A 146 0.88 10.90 -2.79
N LYS A 147 0.01 11.33 -1.89
CA LYS A 147 0.09 10.97 -0.47
C LYS A 147 -0.34 9.52 -0.28
N LEU A 148 0.48 8.73 0.41
CA LEU A 148 0.09 7.39 0.83
C LEU A 148 -0.68 7.44 2.16
N TYR A 149 -0.06 8.00 3.20
CA TYR A 149 -0.62 8.18 4.54
C TYR A 149 0.20 9.22 5.31
N GLY A 150 -0.29 9.73 6.44
CA GLY A 150 0.51 10.57 7.36
C GLY A 150 1.32 11.68 6.68
N HIS A 151 2.65 11.59 6.74
CA HIS A 151 3.61 12.45 6.02
C HIS A 151 4.42 11.68 4.97
N VAL A 152 3.87 10.57 4.48
CA VAL A 152 4.53 9.64 3.57
C VAL A 152 3.91 9.74 2.19
N TYR A 153 4.78 9.90 1.21
CA TYR A 153 4.45 10.17 -0.18
C TYR A 153 5.13 9.15 -1.09
N LEU A 154 4.55 8.98 -2.27
CA LEU A 154 5.07 8.13 -3.34
C LEU A 154 5.32 9.02 -4.57
N THR A 155 6.41 8.77 -5.29
CA THR A 155 6.59 9.32 -6.63
C THR A 155 7.30 8.34 -7.56
N PHE A 156 7.00 8.49 -8.85
CA PHE A 156 7.69 7.83 -9.97
C PHE A 156 8.51 8.83 -10.80
N ASP A 157 8.50 10.12 -10.42
CA ASP A 157 9.22 11.19 -11.12
C ASP A 157 10.73 11.12 -10.81
N PRO A 158 11.60 10.87 -11.81
CA PRO A 158 13.04 10.80 -11.62
C PRO A 158 13.66 12.06 -10.97
N ASP A 159 13.12 13.25 -11.26
CA ASP A 159 13.62 14.50 -10.72
C ASP A 159 13.28 14.63 -9.23
N LEU A 160 12.07 14.18 -8.86
CA LEU A 160 11.66 14.16 -7.46
C LEU A 160 12.36 13.04 -6.67
N ILE A 161 12.62 11.90 -7.30
CA ILE A 161 13.46 10.84 -6.72
C ILE A 161 14.83 11.42 -6.37
N SER A 162 15.53 12.04 -7.33
CA SER A 162 16.85 12.61 -7.10
C SER A 162 16.84 13.67 -5.99
N ARG A 163 15.88 14.60 -6.01
CA ARG A 163 15.70 15.64 -4.97
C ARG A 163 15.39 15.07 -3.59
N SER A 164 14.61 14.00 -3.50
CA SER A 164 14.25 13.42 -2.21
C SER A 164 15.48 12.98 -1.42
N PHE A 165 16.52 12.49 -2.10
CA PHE A 165 17.77 12.07 -1.45
C PHE A 165 18.75 13.21 -1.16
N GLN A 166 18.54 14.40 -1.72
CA GLN A 166 19.39 15.59 -1.48
C GLN A 166 19.10 16.26 -0.13
N SER A 167 17.93 16.02 0.47
CA SER A 167 17.53 16.65 1.73
C SER A 167 17.71 15.68 2.90
N PRO A 168 18.83 15.74 3.65
CA PRO A 168 19.01 14.95 4.85
C PRO A 168 18.11 15.52 5.96
N SER A 169 16.86 15.06 6.04
CA SER A 169 16.09 15.19 7.27
C SER A 169 16.45 14.06 8.22
N SER A 170 16.51 14.33 9.53
CA SER A 170 16.90 13.34 10.54
C SER A 170 15.99 12.10 10.61
N ASN A 171 14.80 12.17 10.01
CA ASN A 171 13.82 11.08 9.93
C ASN A 171 13.68 10.51 8.50
N PHE A 172 14.56 10.85 7.57
CA PHE A 172 14.46 10.44 6.17
C PHE A 172 14.62 8.91 6.03
N ARG A 173 13.52 8.20 5.79
CA ARG A 173 13.49 6.74 5.53
C ARG A 173 13.06 6.44 4.10
N PRO A 174 13.88 6.71 3.08
CA PRO A 174 13.50 6.41 1.71
C PRO A 174 13.49 4.91 1.44
N ARG A 175 12.51 4.46 0.66
CA ARG A 175 12.49 3.12 0.07
C ARG A 175 12.31 3.22 -1.43
N LEU A 176 13.31 2.76 -2.17
CA LEU A 176 13.30 2.74 -3.62
C LEU A 176 12.78 1.39 -4.12
N PHE A 177 11.85 1.43 -5.06
CA PHE A 177 11.23 0.26 -5.67
C PHE A 177 11.48 0.24 -7.18
N LEU A 178 11.81 -0.93 -7.71
CA LEU A 178 11.92 -1.23 -9.12
C LEU A 178 10.63 -1.90 -9.59
N GLY A 179 9.96 -1.25 -10.55
CA GLY A 179 8.68 -1.71 -11.07
C GLY A 179 7.52 -1.65 -10.08
N ARG A 180 6.38 -2.16 -10.51
CA ARG A 180 5.13 -2.18 -9.75
C ARG A 180 4.27 -3.39 -10.08
N ALA A 181 3.39 -3.73 -9.15
CA ALA A 181 2.30 -4.68 -9.40
C ALA A 181 1.12 -3.93 -10.01
N GLN A 182 0.45 -4.57 -10.97
CA GLN A 182 -0.75 -4.01 -11.59
C GLN A 182 -1.78 -5.10 -11.83
N TRP A 183 -3.04 -4.72 -11.72
CA TRP A 183 -4.17 -5.59 -12.03
C TRP A 183 -5.11 -4.87 -12.99
N ALA A 184 -5.50 -5.61 -14.03
CA ALA A 184 -6.57 -5.19 -14.92
C ALA A 184 -7.92 -5.13 -14.15
N PRO A 185 -8.93 -4.43 -14.69
CA PRO A 185 -10.23 -4.31 -14.04
C PRO A 185 -10.84 -5.69 -13.76
N GLY A 186 -11.25 -5.93 -12.51
CA GLY A 186 -11.82 -7.21 -12.06
C GLY A 186 -10.82 -8.34 -11.84
N GLN A 187 -9.55 -8.20 -12.27
CA GLN A 187 -8.54 -9.25 -12.12
C GLN A 187 -8.23 -9.52 -10.64
N LEU A 188 -7.94 -8.48 -9.85
CA LEU A 188 -7.63 -8.65 -8.43
C LEU A 188 -8.78 -9.35 -7.68
N GLN A 189 -10.03 -8.97 -7.96
CA GLN A 189 -11.22 -9.59 -7.35
C GLN A 189 -11.32 -11.07 -7.73
N ASN A 190 -11.02 -11.42 -8.99
CA ASN A 190 -10.98 -12.80 -9.43
C ASN A 190 -9.87 -13.60 -8.76
N GLU A 191 -8.68 -13.01 -8.58
CA GLU A 191 -7.57 -13.62 -7.86
C GLU A 191 -7.91 -13.85 -6.38
N ILE A 192 -8.53 -12.87 -5.70
CA ILE A 192 -9.02 -13.02 -4.32
C ILE A 192 -10.04 -14.15 -4.22
N ARG A 193 -11.01 -14.24 -5.15
CA ARG A 193 -12.04 -15.30 -5.15
C ARG A 193 -11.43 -16.69 -5.34
N ARG A 194 -10.36 -16.79 -6.13
CA ARG A 194 -9.56 -18.02 -6.29
C ARG A 194 -8.61 -18.28 -5.11
N GLY A 195 -8.62 -17.40 -4.11
CA GLY A 195 -7.81 -17.50 -2.92
C GLY A 195 -6.35 -17.12 -3.13
N GLY A 196 -6.01 -16.25 -4.08
CA GLY A 196 -4.64 -15.76 -4.24
C GLY A 196 -4.19 -14.88 -3.06
N TRP A 197 -5.11 -14.09 -2.50
CA TRP A 197 -4.75 -13.00 -1.59
C TRP A 197 -5.63 -12.97 -0.35
N TYR A 198 -5.03 -12.64 0.79
CA TYR A 198 -5.75 -12.01 1.90
C TYR A 198 -5.69 -10.50 1.75
N ARG A 199 -6.77 -9.80 2.08
CA ARG A 199 -6.80 -8.33 2.22
C ARG A 199 -6.68 -7.98 3.69
N LEU A 200 -5.79 -7.06 4.02
CA LEU A 200 -5.56 -6.61 5.40
C LEU A 200 -5.33 -5.11 5.43
N GLN A 201 -6.04 -4.41 6.31
CA GLN A 201 -5.71 -3.03 6.68
C GLN A 201 -4.67 -3.08 7.80
N ALA A 202 -3.52 -2.44 7.60
CA ALA A 202 -2.43 -2.40 8.56
C ALA A 202 -1.68 -1.07 8.51
N GLU A 203 -0.78 -0.87 9.46
CA GLU A 203 0.00 0.34 9.63
C GLU A 203 0.91 0.57 8.40
N GLY A 204 0.87 1.78 7.83
CA GLY A 204 1.66 2.11 6.65
C GLY A 204 3.18 2.01 6.86
N ASP A 205 3.64 2.17 8.11
CA ASP A 205 5.05 2.07 8.50
C ASP A 205 5.68 0.71 8.16
N LEU A 206 4.86 -0.32 7.92
CA LEU A 206 5.33 -1.62 7.45
C LEU A 206 6.15 -1.52 6.14
N ILE A 207 5.91 -0.51 5.30
CA ILE A 207 6.69 -0.24 4.08
C ILE A 207 8.18 0.00 4.41
N PHE A 208 8.48 0.55 5.58
CA PHE A 208 9.83 0.87 6.05
C PHE A 208 10.39 -0.16 7.03
N SER A 209 9.82 -1.38 7.06
CA SER A 209 10.30 -2.46 7.94
C SER A 209 11.79 -2.74 7.71
N SER A 210 12.57 -2.80 8.80
CA SER A 210 13.97 -3.23 8.76
C SER A 210 14.15 -4.73 8.53
N LYS A 211 13.08 -5.52 8.70
CA LYS A 211 13.01 -6.96 8.43
C LYS A 211 11.91 -7.24 7.42
N PRO A 212 12.10 -6.90 6.14
CA PRO A 212 11.09 -7.09 5.12
C PRO A 212 10.70 -8.56 4.94
N GLU A 213 11.65 -9.49 4.99
CA GLU A 213 11.45 -10.93 4.88
C GLU A 213 10.47 -11.49 5.93
N ASP A 214 10.44 -10.91 7.14
CA ASP A 214 9.54 -11.29 8.22
C ASP A 214 8.10 -10.78 8.02
N LEU A 215 7.86 -9.85 7.08
CA LEU A 215 6.53 -9.28 6.87
C LEU A 215 5.53 -10.35 6.41
N TRP A 216 5.92 -11.18 5.44
CA TRP A 216 4.99 -12.16 4.89
C TRP A 216 4.58 -13.21 5.93
N PRO A 217 5.49 -13.92 6.64
CA PRO A 217 5.10 -14.89 7.65
C PRO A 217 4.19 -14.30 8.73
N ARG A 218 4.52 -13.08 9.20
CA ARG A 218 3.78 -12.38 10.26
C ARG A 218 2.38 -11.97 9.82
N LEU A 219 2.25 -11.31 8.67
CA LEU A 219 0.98 -10.84 8.16
C LEU A 219 0.13 -12.00 7.62
N HIS A 220 0.75 -13.03 7.05
CA HIS A 220 0.07 -14.25 6.65
C HIS A 220 -0.53 -14.97 7.86
N ALA A 221 0.20 -15.10 8.97
CA ALA A 221 -0.33 -15.69 10.20
C ALA A 221 -1.47 -14.85 10.81
N ARG A 222 -1.37 -13.51 10.75
CA ARG A 222 -2.44 -12.58 11.19
C ARG A 222 -3.71 -12.69 10.34
N ALA A 223 -3.55 -12.84 9.02
CA ALA A 223 -4.67 -12.85 8.09
C ALA A 223 -5.30 -14.24 7.89
N ALA A 224 -4.53 -15.31 8.10
CA ALA A 224 -5.04 -16.66 7.99
C ALA A 224 -6.07 -16.94 9.10
N PRO A 225 -7.21 -17.58 8.77
CA PRO A 225 -8.15 -18.01 9.79
C PRO A 225 -7.45 -18.96 10.77
N SER A 226 -7.73 -18.80 12.07
CA SER A 226 -7.16 -19.64 13.11
C SER A 226 -7.40 -21.11 12.78
N LYS A 227 -6.36 -21.95 12.86
CA LYS A 227 -6.45 -23.41 12.73
C LYS A 227 -7.45 -24.03 13.72
N TYR A 228 -7.81 -23.29 14.77
CA TYR A 228 -8.74 -23.70 15.83
C TYR A 228 -10.18 -23.20 15.65
N ILE A 229 -10.53 -22.56 14.52
CA ILE A 229 -11.93 -22.52 14.09
C ILE A 229 -12.26 -23.89 13.46
N GLN A 230 -12.21 -24.91 14.31
CA GLN A 230 -12.77 -26.24 14.08
C GLN A 230 -14.11 -26.23 14.82
N TYR A 231 -15.20 -26.20 14.03
CA TYR A 231 -16.60 -26.34 14.45
C TYR A 231 -17.05 -25.48 15.64
N ARG A 232 -17.61 -24.30 15.35
CA ARG A 232 -18.74 -23.84 16.15
C ARG A 232 -19.90 -24.78 15.82
N LEU A 233 -20.02 -25.81 16.64
CA LEU A 233 -21.19 -26.68 16.69
C LEU A 233 -22.47 -25.81 16.70
N PRO A 234 -23.47 -26.09 15.83
CA PRO A 234 -24.73 -25.37 15.84
C PRO A 234 -25.34 -25.37 17.25
N PRO A 235 -26.07 -24.32 17.66
CA PRO A 235 -26.82 -24.35 18.90
C PRO A 235 -27.71 -25.61 18.93
N GLY A 236 -27.47 -26.51 19.88
CA GLY A 236 -28.24 -27.76 20.03
C GLY A 236 -27.56 -29.05 19.56
N SER A 237 -26.32 -29.04 19.07
CA SER A 237 -25.63 -30.30 18.80
C SER A 237 -25.19 -30.99 20.10
N VAL A 238 -25.53 -32.27 20.23
CA VAL A 238 -25.15 -33.10 21.38
C VAL A 238 -23.67 -33.51 21.24
N PRO A 239 -22.83 -33.39 22.29
CA PRO A 239 -21.47 -33.91 22.26
C PRO A 239 -21.48 -35.42 21.99
N VAL A 240 -20.69 -35.88 21.02
CA VAL A 240 -20.50 -37.33 20.79
C VAL A 240 -19.80 -37.92 22.01
N PRO A 241 -20.36 -38.93 22.70
CA PRO A 241 -19.71 -39.54 23.86
C PRO A 241 -18.37 -40.15 23.47
N ARG A 242 -17.32 -39.88 24.24
CA ARG A 242 -16.06 -40.62 24.10
C ARG A 242 -16.35 -42.11 24.37
N GLN A 243 -16.19 -42.96 23.36
CA GLN A 243 -16.06 -44.38 23.59
C GLN A 243 -14.79 -44.60 24.41
N LYS A 244 -14.93 -45.13 25.63
CA LYS A 244 -13.79 -45.63 26.39
C LYS A 244 -13.24 -46.83 25.61
N ILE A 245 -12.08 -46.66 25.01
CA ILE A 245 -11.28 -47.76 24.50
C ILE A 245 -10.81 -48.52 25.74
N SER A 246 -11.42 -49.67 26.04
CA SER A 246 -10.83 -50.61 27.00
C SER A 246 -9.62 -51.23 26.33
N ALA A 247 -8.46 -51.07 26.95
CA ALA A 247 -7.28 -51.84 26.59
C ALA A 247 -7.56 -53.33 26.87
N MET A 248 -7.34 -54.17 25.87
CA MET A 248 -7.11 -55.61 25.99
C MET A 248 -5.66 -55.89 25.62
#